data_AF-A0A7W0RJV0-F1
#
_entry.id   AF-A0A7W0RJV0-F1
#
_cell.length_a   1.000
_cell.length_b   1.000
_cell.length_c   1.000
_cell.angle_alpha   90.00
_cell.angle_beta   90.00
_cell.angle_gamma   90.00
#
_symmetry.space_group_name_H-M   'P 1'
#
loop_
_entity.id
_entity.type
_entity.pdbx_description
1 polymer ?
#
loop_
_entity_poly.entity_id
_entity_poly.type
_entity_poly.pdbx_seq_one_letter_code
_entity_poly.pdbx_strand_id
1 'polypeptide(L)'
;MTSGEGEAVGALEDFVADEVASVPKSGYRTEREEADRVLFSYDAAGKTKVAIIVADGVTADSGETGWGMETFAECDPAELPDSVTDALGIQVWVDQTGERVPTTILQSTMGPVHCEWDSATFLEFQGGTYIKDPEGVLPPQWFDTTFDADVRLPDDAIDTGYSLDGQRLWVSPDQSTVYVVTGQRVEPWRAPTKFVGCA
;
A
#
# COMPACT_ATOMS: atom_id res chain seq x y z
N MET A 1 5.55 -31.93 -9.61
CA MET A 1 4.68 -32.00 -8.43
C MET A 1 4.97 -33.28 -7.65
N THR A 2 6.10 -33.29 -6.98
CA THR A 2 6.28 -34.10 -5.76
C THR A 2 5.32 -33.54 -4.70
N SER A 3 4.85 -34.37 -3.75
CA SER A 3 3.80 -33.95 -2.82
C SER A 3 4.13 -32.67 -2.03
N GLY A 4 5.41 -32.42 -1.70
CA GLY A 4 5.83 -31.20 -0.99
C GLY A 4 5.84 -29.92 -1.82
N GLU A 5 6.00 -30.00 -3.15
CA GLU A 5 5.95 -28.83 -4.03
C GLU A 5 4.54 -28.22 -4.07
N GLY A 6 3.52 -29.07 -4.09
CA GLY A 6 2.12 -28.62 -4.09
C GLY A 6 1.70 -27.98 -2.76
N GLU A 7 2.19 -28.51 -1.64
CA GLU A 7 1.94 -27.94 -0.31
C GLU A 7 2.68 -26.61 -0.11
N ALA A 8 3.92 -26.50 -0.61
CA ALA A 8 4.68 -25.24 -0.62
C ALA A 8 3.99 -24.15 -1.46
N VAL A 9 3.44 -24.49 -2.62
CA VAL A 9 2.65 -23.55 -3.43
C VAL A 9 1.39 -23.12 -2.70
N GLY A 10 0.69 -24.04 -2.02
CA GLY A 10 -0.46 -23.69 -1.18
C GLY A 10 -0.09 -22.71 -0.07
N ALA A 11 1.02 -22.95 0.63
CA ALA A 11 1.51 -22.03 1.66
C ALA A 11 1.90 -20.66 1.11
N LEU A 12 2.44 -20.59 -0.11
CA LEU A 12 2.67 -19.32 -0.80
C LEU A 12 1.34 -18.61 -1.09
N GLU A 13 0.37 -19.32 -1.66
CA GLU A 13 -0.95 -18.77 -2.00
C GLU A 13 -1.67 -18.22 -0.76
N ASP A 14 -1.65 -18.96 0.35
CA ASP A 14 -2.21 -18.53 1.62
C ASP A 14 -1.53 -17.26 2.15
N PHE A 15 -0.20 -17.21 2.12
CA PHE A 15 0.55 -16.03 2.57
C PHE A 15 0.26 -14.81 1.70
N VAL A 16 0.31 -14.93 0.37
CA VAL A 16 0.09 -13.78 -0.50
C VAL A 16 -1.38 -13.37 -0.50
N ALA A 17 -2.32 -14.24 -0.19
CA ALA A 17 -3.74 -13.88 -0.07
C ALA A 17 -4.05 -13.02 1.16
N ASP A 18 -3.19 -13.02 2.19
CA ASP A 18 -3.34 -12.18 3.37
C ASP A 18 -3.36 -10.68 2.99
N GLU A 19 -4.29 -9.92 3.57
CA GLU A 19 -4.42 -8.48 3.34
C GLU A 19 -3.25 -7.68 3.91
N VAL A 20 -2.57 -8.21 4.94
CA VAL A 20 -1.37 -7.59 5.54
C VAL A 20 -0.17 -7.70 4.59
N ALA A 21 -0.17 -8.69 3.70
CA ALA A 21 0.91 -8.92 2.75
C ALA A 21 0.79 -7.95 1.55
N SER A 22 1.63 -6.92 1.55
CA SER A 22 1.75 -5.92 0.46
C SER A 22 2.58 -6.41 -0.74
N VAL A 23 2.54 -7.72 -1.02
CA VAL A 23 3.30 -8.41 -2.07
C VAL A 23 2.39 -8.82 -3.23
N PRO A 24 2.92 -8.99 -4.46
CA PRO A 24 2.14 -9.49 -5.59
C PRO A 24 1.38 -10.78 -5.25
N LYS A 25 0.12 -10.90 -5.70
CA LYS A 25 -0.72 -12.07 -5.43
C LYS A 25 -0.42 -13.28 -6.33
N SER A 26 0.35 -13.08 -7.40
CA SER A 26 0.72 -14.14 -8.35
C SER A 26 1.97 -13.74 -9.15
N GLY A 27 2.46 -14.65 -10.01
CA GLY A 27 3.61 -14.40 -10.88
C GLY A 27 4.96 -14.83 -10.31
N TYR A 28 4.96 -15.58 -9.22
CA TYR A 28 6.17 -16.12 -8.62
C TYR A 28 6.77 -17.27 -9.44
N ARG A 29 8.10 -17.35 -9.43
CA ARG A 29 8.88 -18.47 -9.94
C ARG A 29 9.52 -19.20 -8.76
N THR A 30 9.60 -20.53 -8.84
CA THR A 30 10.45 -21.31 -7.95
C THR A 30 11.93 -21.12 -8.31
N GLU A 31 12.72 -20.57 -7.40
CA GLU A 31 14.18 -20.41 -7.55
C GLU A 31 14.93 -21.66 -7.11
N ARG A 32 14.50 -22.25 -6.00
CA ARG A 32 15.16 -23.40 -5.39
C ARG A 32 14.18 -24.20 -4.55
N GLU A 33 14.31 -25.52 -4.64
CA GLU A 33 13.59 -26.48 -3.84
C GLU A 33 14.57 -27.30 -3.01
N GLU A 34 14.24 -27.47 -1.74
CA GLU A 34 14.82 -28.44 -0.83
C GLU A 34 13.70 -29.33 -0.26
N ALA A 35 14.06 -30.34 0.53
CA ALA A 35 13.08 -31.31 1.02
C ALA A 35 11.98 -30.69 1.90
N ASP A 36 12.34 -29.65 2.65
CA ASP A 36 11.54 -28.97 3.67
C ASP A 36 11.39 -27.47 3.43
N ARG A 37 11.89 -26.95 2.30
CA ARG A 37 11.88 -25.51 1.98
C ARG A 37 11.78 -25.23 0.50
N VAL A 38 11.09 -24.15 0.13
CA VAL A 38 11.05 -23.64 -1.23
C VAL A 38 11.25 -22.13 -1.22
N LEU A 39 12.15 -21.64 -2.09
CA LEU A 39 12.35 -20.22 -2.35
C LEU A 39 11.60 -19.82 -3.62
N PHE A 40 10.70 -18.87 -3.48
CA PHE A 40 9.98 -18.21 -4.57
C PHE A 40 10.51 -16.81 -4.80
N SER A 41 10.52 -16.37 -6.05
CA SER A 41 10.87 -15.01 -6.45
C SER A 41 9.80 -14.38 -7.34
N TYR A 42 9.58 -13.08 -7.18
CA TYR A 42 8.84 -12.26 -8.14
C TYR A 42 9.81 -11.26 -8.77
N ASP A 43 9.90 -11.27 -10.10
CA ASP A 43 10.74 -10.35 -10.84
C ASP A 43 9.91 -9.25 -11.49
N ALA A 44 10.41 -8.01 -11.40
CA ALA A 44 9.93 -6.89 -12.19
C ALA A 44 11.10 -6.21 -12.90
N ALA A 45 10.90 -5.86 -14.17
CA ALA A 45 11.93 -5.24 -15.02
C ALA A 45 13.27 -6.00 -15.02
N GLY A 46 13.21 -7.34 -15.00
CA GLY A 46 14.38 -8.22 -15.04
C GLY A 46 15.20 -8.29 -13.75
N LYS A 47 14.66 -7.83 -12.61
CA LYS A 47 15.26 -7.95 -11.29
C LYS A 47 14.27 -8.53 -10.29
N THR A 48 14.75 -9.35 -9.36
CA THR A 48 13.94 -9.83 -8.24
C THR A 48 13.56 -8.67 -7.34
N LYS A 49 12.25 -8.54 -7.09
CA LYS A 49 11.64 -7.52 -6.23
C LYS A 49 11.07 -8.12 -4.96
N VAL A 50 10.62 -9.37 -5.01
CA VAL A 50 10.13 -10.08 -3.83
C VAL A 50 10.75 -11.46 -3.79
N ALA A 51 11.17 -11.90 -2.61
CA ALA A 51 11.64 -13.25 -2.34
C ALA A 51 10.92 -13.79 -1.12
N ILE A 52 10.33 -14.98 -1.22
CA ILE A 52 9.57 -15.64 -0.15
C ILE A 52 10.14 -17.04 0.04
N ILE A 53 10.46 -17.39 1.29
CA ILE A 53 10.80 -18.75 1.66
C ILE A 53 9.60 -19.32 2.42
N VAL A 54 9.05 -20.41 1.90
CA VAL A 54 8.13 -21.26 2.65
C VAL A 54 8.87 -22.50 3.12
N ALA A 55 8.50 -22.99 4.30
CA ALA A 55 9.12 -24.15 4.92
C ALA A 55 8.07 -25.07 5.53
N ASP A 56 8.35 -26.36 5.56
CA ASP A 56 7.64 -27.33 6.38
C ASP A 56 8.06 -27.16 7.86
N GLY A 57 7.20 -27.55 8.78
CA GLY A 57 7.41 -27.41 10.21
C GLY A 57 7.10 -26.01 10.78
N VAL A 58 6.47 -25.13 10.00
CA VAL A 58 5.94 -23.85 10.48
C VAL A 58 4.64 -24.11 11.24
N THR A 59 4.53 -23.54 12.45
CA THR A 59 3.32 -23.65 13.28
C THR A 59 2.49 -22.37 13.17
N ALA A 60 1.27 -22.50 12.65
CA ALA A 60 0.31 -21.41 12.57
C ALA A 60 -0.28 -21.06 13.95
N ASP A 61 -0.94 -19.91 14.06
CA ASP A 61 -1.62 -19.47 15.30
C ASP A 61 -2.72 -20.44 15.77
N SER A 62 -3.28 -21.23 14.84
CA SER A 62 -4.20 -22.34 15.14
C SER A 62 -3.55 -23.48 15.94
N GLY A 63 -2.22 -23.53 16.00
CA GLY A 63 -1.43 -24.62 16.58
C GLY A 63 -1.16 -25.78 15.62
N GLU A 64 -1.62 -25.69 14.37
CA GLU A 64 -1.31 -26.68 13.33
C GLU A 64 0.10 -26.45 12.78
N THR A 65 0.86 -27.54 12.58
CA THR A 65 2.22 -27.50 12.03
C THR A 65 2.23 -28.11 10.63
N GLY A 66 2.85 -27.42 9.68
CA GLY A 66 3.02 -27.87 8.30
C GLY A 66 3.79 -26.86 7.47
N TRP A 67 3.48 -26.79 6.17
CA TRP A 67 4.03 -25.77 5.29
C TRP A 67 3.47 -24.39 5.62
N GLY A 68 4.36 -23.40 5.73
CA GLY A 68 4.00 -22.01 5.97
C GLY A 68 5.12 -21.04 5.56
N MET A 69 4.83 -19.75 5.59
CA MET A 69 5.84 -18.71 5.36
C MET A 69 6.88 -18.71 6.49
N GLU A 70 8.15 -18.91 6.13
CA GLU A 70 9.28 -18.84 7.07
C GLU A 70 9.83 -17.41 7.13
N THR A 71 10.04 -16.80 5.96
CA THR A 71 10.53 -15.43 5.84
C THR A 71 10.27 -14.86 4.44
N PHE A 72 10.28 -13.55 4.31
CA PHE A 72 10.22 -12.87 3.04
C PHE A 72 11.03 -11.56 3.05
N ALA A 73 11.35 -11.07 1.86
CA ALA A 73 11.93 -9.75 1.64
C ALA A 73 11.33 -9.14 0.39
N GLU A 74 11.12 -7.82 0.41
CA GLU A 74 10.57 -7.07 -0.71
C GLU A 74 11.30 -5.74 -0.93
N CYS A 75 11.33 -5.31 -2.19
CA CYS A 75 11.68 -3.95 -2.58
C CYS A 75 10.50 -3.00 -2.36
N ASP A 76 10.74 -1.69 -2.51
CA ASP A 76 9.68 -0.68 -2.42
C ASP A 76 8.58 -0.96 -3.48
N PRO A 77 7.28 -0.92 -3.13
CA PRO A 77 6.19 -1.12 -4.07
C PRO A 77 6.23 -0.20 -5.29
N ALA A 78 6.88 0.97 -5.21
CA ALA A 78 7.11 1.83 -6.37
C ALA A 78 7.97 1.17 -7.46
N GLU A 79 8.73 0.13 -7.13
CA GLU A 79 9.51 -0.65 -8.10
C GLU A 79 8.72 -1.78 -8.78
N LEU A 80 7.46 -1.99 -8.36
CA LEU A 80 6.54 -2.95 -8.98
C LEU A 80 5.78 -2.31 -10.15
N PRO A 81 5.29 -3.11 -11.13
CA PRO A 81 4.46 -2.60 -12.23
C PRO A 81 3.15 -2.00 -11.72
N ASP A 82 2.62 -1.00 -12.45
CA ASP A 82 1.35 -0.32 -12.12
C ASP A 82 0.21 -1.33 -11.83
N SER A 83 0.05 -2.35 -12.69
CA SER A 83 -0.98 -3.38 -12.53
C SER A 83 -0.90 -4.14 -11.20
N VAL A 84 0.29 -4.25 -10.61
CA VAL A 84 0.49 -4.88 -9.31
C VAL A 84 0.14 -3.91 -8.20
N THR A 85 0.64 -2.66 -8.25
CA THR A 85 0.31 -1.67 -7.22
C THR A 85 -1.19 -1.35 -7.20
N ASP A 86 -1.84 -1.29 -8.36
CA ASP A 86 -3.28 -1.12 -8.49
C ASP A 86 -4.06 -2.29 -7.83
N ALA A 87 -3.61 -3.52 -8.05
CA ALA A 87 -4.23 -4.70 -7.44
C ALA A 87 -4.02 -4.77 -5.92
N LEU A 88 -2.97 -4.12 -5.41
CA LEU A 88 -2.71 -3.95 -3.98
C LEU A 88 -3.43 -2.73 -3.39
N GLY A 89 -4.13 -1.94 -4.21
CA GLY A 89 -4.75 -0.68 -3.77
C GLY A 89 -3.74 0.41 -3.40
N ILE A 90 -2.48 0.27 -3.85
CA ILE A 90 -1.39 1.22 -3.63
C ILE A 90 -1.28 2.15 -4.84
N GLN A 91 -1.45 3.44 -4.59
CA GLN A 91 -1.28 4.49 -5.58
C GLN A 91 0.12 5.09 -5.44
N VAL A 92 0.95 4.85 -6.46
CA VAL A 92 2.33 5.33 -6.51
C VAL A 92 2.40 6.62 -7.30
N TRP A 93 2.79 7.69 -6.61
CA TRP A 93 2.91 9.02 -7.18
C TRP A 93 4.20 9.14 -8.01
N VAL A 94 4.22 10.10 -8.93
CA VAL A 94 5.42 10.45 -9.71
C VAL A 94 5.90 11.85 -9.40
N ASP A 95 7.21 12.07 -9.54
CA ASP A 95 7.83 13.39 -9.39
C ASP A 95 7.70 14.26 -10.65
N GLN A 96 8.34 15.43 -10.64
CA GLN A 96 8.32 16.39 -11.75
C GLN A 96 8.98 15.86 -13.04
N THR A 97 9.80 14.83 -12.94
CA THR A 97 10.45 14.16 -14.07
C THR A 97 9.63 12.98 -14.60
N GLY A 98 8.57 12.59 -13.88
CA GLY A 98 7.72 11.45 -14.18
C GLY A 98 8.25 10.14 -13.61
N GLU A 99 9.24 10.19 -12.72
CA GLU A 99 9.76 8.99 -12.04
C GLU A 99 8.87 8.63 -10.84
N ARG A 100 8.62 7.33 -10.66
CA ARG A 100 7.84 6.80 -9.53
C ARG A 100 8.57 7.11 -8.23
N VAL A 101 7.85 7.72 -7.30
CA VAL A 101 8.35 8.12 -5.98
C VAL A 101 8.29 6.90 -5.05
N PRO A 102 9.35 6.60 -4.28
CA PRO A 102 9.33 5.56 -3.26
C PRO A 102 8.14 5.73 -2.30
N THR A 103 7.44 4.64 -1.98
CA THR A 103 6.25 4.69 -1.11
C THR A 103 6.57 5.09 0.33
N THR A 104 7.84 4.96 0.73
CA THR A 104 8.38 5.50 1.99
C THR A 104 8.40 7.04 2.05
N ILE A 105 8.29 7.72 0.91
CA ILE A 105 8.22 9.18 0.81
C ILE A 105 6.79 9.65 0.59
N LEU A 106 6.11 9.00 -0.36
CA LEU A 106 4.75 9.36 -0.77
C LEU A 106 4.01 8.14 -1.33
N GLN A 107 2.88 7.83 -0.74
CA GLN A 107 1.92 6.86 -1.29
C GLN A 107 0.51 7.21 -0.84
N SER A 108 -0.48 6.79 -1.62
CA SER A 108 -1.85 6.69 -1.13
C SER A 108 -2.38 5.26 -1.20
N THR A 109 -3.24 4.89 -0.27
CA THR A 109 -3.90 3.59 -0.23
C THR A 109 -5.39 3.76 0.02
N MET A 110 -6.20 2.86 -0.54
CA MET A 110 -7.60 2.76 -0.17
C MET A 110 -7.73 2.22 1.26
N GLY A 111 -8.75 2.67 1.98
CA GLY A 111 -9.03 2.16 3.32
C GLY A 111 -9.39 0.67 3.31
N PRO A 112 -9.12 -0.04 4.42
CA PRO A 112 -9.42 -1.46 4.53
C PRO A 112 -10.91 -1.76 4.47
N VAL A 113 -11.28 -2.72 3.62
CA VAL A 113 -12.67 -3.20 3.46
C VAL A 113 -13.20 -3.82 4.75
N HIS A 114 -12.36 -4.53 5.49
CA HIS A 114 -12.75 -5.19 6.75
C HIS A 114 -13.14 -4.20 7.87
N CYS A 115 -12.81 -2.91 7.71
CA CYS A 115 -13.24 -1.83 8.59
C CYS A 115 -14.38 -0.98 7.99
N GLU A 116 -14.90 -1.37 6.82
CA GLU A 116 -15.89 -0.61 6.04
C GLU A 116 -15.37 0.78 5.65
N TRP A 117 -14.06 0.91 5.39
CA TRP A 117 -13.39 2.17 5.05
C TRP A 117 -12.99 2.26 3.57
N ASP A 118 -13.54 1.41 2.72
CA ASP A 118 -13.16 1.30 1.31
C ASP A 118 -13.47 2.56 0.47
N SER A 119 -14.32 3.46 0.97
CA SER A 119 -14.56 4.77 0.37
C SER A 119 -13.57 5.86 0.81
N ALA A 120 -12.73 5.60 1.82
CA ALA A 120 -11.69 6.50 2.28
C ALA A 120 -10.35 6.25 1.58
N THR A 121 -9.53 7.29 1.47
CA THR A 121 -8.16 7.22 0.96
C THR A 121 -7.20 7.80 1.98
N PHE A 122 -6.14 7.06 2.28
CA PHE A 122 -5.06 7.44 3.17
C PHE A 122 -3.87 7.85 2.32
N LEU A 123 -3.24 8.97 2.64
CA LEU A 123 -2.01 9.46 2.01
C LEU A 123 -0.92 9.56 3.07
N GLU A 124 0.16 8.83 2.88
CA GLU A 124 1.38 8.98 3.68
C GLU A 124 2.32 9.94 2.95
N PHE A 125 2.69 11.04 3.61
CA PHE A 125 3.57 12.06 3.03
C PHE A 125 4.43 12.74 4.10
N GLN A 126 5.76 12.71 3.92
CA GLN A 126 6.75 13.30 4.85
C GLN A 126 6.57 12.86 6.33
N GLY A 127 6.10 11.63 6.55
CA GLY A 127 5.86 11.09 7.89
C GLY A 127 4.54 11.53 8.54
N GLY A 128 3.66 12.19 7.79
CA GLY A 128 2.28 12.45 8.19
C GLY A 128 1.28 11.65 7.35
N THR A 129 0.18 11.25 7.99
CA THR A 129 -0.99 10.65 7.33
C THR A 129 -2.03 11.74 7.04
N TYR A 130 -2.56 11.79 5.83
CA TYR A 130 -3.65 12.69 5.43
C TYR A 130 -4.79 11.88 4.83
N ILE A 131 -6.02 12.29 5.10
CA ILE A 131 -7.18 11.44 4.78
C ILE A 131 -8.19 12.19 3.92
N LYS A 132 -8.64 11.51 2.86
CA LYS A 132 -9.86 11.83 2.13
C LYS A 132 -10.94 10.86 2.55
N ASP A 133 -12.01 11.39 3.14
CA ASP A 133 -13.17 10.62 3.59
C ASP A 133 -14.45 11.29 3.05
N PRO A 134 -14.82 11.01 1.79
CA PRO A 134 -15.95 11.66 1.14
C PRO A 134 -17.31 11.19 1.68
N GLU A 135 -17.38 9.99 2.24
CA GLU A 135 -18.63 9.40 2.74
C GLU A 135 -18.75 9.46 4.27
N GLY A 136 -17.71 9.92 4.98
CA GLY A 136 -17.72 10.02 6.43
C GLY A 136 -17.69 8.66 7.11
N VAL A 137 -17.02 7.66 6.51
CA VAL A 137 -16.93 6.30 7.06
C VAL A 137 -15.99 6.24 8.27
N LEU A 138 -15.14 7.24 8.44
CA LEU A 138 -14.26 7.34 9.59
C LEU A 138 -14.94 8.08 10.75
N PRO A 139 -14.60 7.73 12.00
CA PRO A 139 -15.15 8.40 13.17
C PRO A 139 -14.90 9.93 13.15
N PRO A 140 -15.96 10.76 13.25
CA PRO A 140 -15.84 12.21 13.09
C PRO A 140 -14.96 12.87 14.15
N GLN A 141 -14.80 12.25 15.32
CA GLN A 141 -13.93 12.74 16.41
C GLN A 141 -12.43 12.67 16.10
N TRP A 142 -12.03 12.12 14.94
CA TRP A 142 -10.65 12.14 14.46
C TRP A 142 -10.33 13.41 13.65
N PHE A 143 -11.33 14.21 13.32
CA PHE A 143 -11.18 15.40 12.50
C PHE A 143 -11.78 16.63 13.18
N ASP A 144 -11.15 17.79 12.97
CA ASP A 144 -11.68 19.06 13.48
C ASP A 144 -12.81 19.62 12.60
N THR A 145 -12.95 19.12 11.37
CA THR A 145 -13.95 19.57 10.39
C THR A 145 -14.38 18.43 9.49
N THR A 146 -15.62 18.48 8.96
CA THR A 146 -16.09 17.58 7.90
C THR A 146 -15.33 17.81 6.58
N PHE A 147 -15.17 16.76 5.79
CA PHE A 147 -14.60 16.83 4.45
C PHE A 147 -15.45 17.70 3.51
N ASP A 148 -14.79 18.58 2.75
CA ASP A 148 -15.42 19.43 1.72
C ASP A 148 -14.54 19.41 0.47
N ALA A 149 -15.08 18.91 -0.64
CA ALA A 149 -14.32 18.48 -1.80
C ALA A 149 -14.13 19.56 -2.88
N ASP A 150 -14.42 20.82 -2.57
CA ASP A 150 -14.29 21.94 -3.49
C ASP A 150 -13.93 23.24 -2.74
N VAL A 151 -12.69 23.31 -2.27
CA VAL A 151 -12.16 24.50 -1.62
C VAL A 151 -11.38 25.37 -2.59
N ARG A 152 -11.15 26.63 -2.23
CA ARG A 152 -10.11 27.42 -2.90
C ARG A 152 -8.75 26.99 -2.36
N LEU A 153 -7.79 26.73 -3.26
CA LEU A 153 -6.39 26.52 -2.86
C LEU A 153 -5.86 27.78 -2.15
N PRO A 154 -5.32 27.66 -0.92
CA PRO A 154 -4.69 28.78 -0.23
C PRO A 154 -3.52 29.36 -1.03
N ASP A 155 -3.35 30.68 -0.98
CA ASP A 155 -2.31 31.39 -1.75
C ASP A 155 -0.88 31.03 -1.26
N ASP A 156 -0.74 30.48 -0.05
CA ASP A 156 0.51 30.04 0.58
C ASP A 156 0.72 28.52 0.54
N ALA A 157 -0.18 27.77 -0.11
CA ALA A 157 0.03 26.34 -0.33
C ALA A 157 1.29 26.12 -1.18
N ILE A 158 2.05 25.09 -0.84
CA ILE A 158 3.35 24.77 -1.45
C ILE A 158 3.16 23.63 -2.44
N ASP A 159 3.54 23.86 -3.71
CA ASP A 159 3.58 22.82 -4.74
C ASP A 159 4.67 21.82 -4.39
N THR A 160 4.29 20.55 -4.22
CA THR A 160 5.28 19.52 -3.91
C THR A 160 5.99 19.01 -5.15
N GLY A 161 5.44 19.27 -6.35
CA GLY A 161 5.91 18.69 -7.60
C GLY A 161 5.41 17.27 -7.87
N TYR A 162 4.74 16.63 -6.91
CA TYR A 162 4.24 15.26 -7.08
C TYR A 162 2.89 15.23 -7.78
N SER A 163 2.68 14.18 -8.58
CA SER A 163 1.43 13.97 -9.29
C SER A 163 1.03 12.50 -9.39
N LEU A 164 -0.27 12.25 -9.58
CA LEU A 164 -0.86 10.93 -9.77
C LEU A 164 -2.06 11.11 -10.71
N ASP A 165 -2.06 10.49 -11.88
CA ASP A 165 -3.20 10.51 -12.83
C ASP A 165 -3.80 11.90 -13.11
N GLY A 166 -2.95 12.91 -13.26
CA GLY A 166 -3.34 14.31 -13.49
C GLY A 166 -3.75 15.09 -12.23
N GLN A 167 -3.74 14.46 -11.06
CA GLN A 167 -3.83 15.09 -9.76
C GLN A 167 -2.47 15.65 -9.36
N ARG A 168 -2.43 16.79 -8.68
CA ARG A 168 -1.20 17.41 -8.18
C ARG A 168 -1.28 17.62 -6.68
N LEU A 169 -0.21 17.29 -5.97
CA LEU A 169 -0.15 17.40 -4.51
C LEU A 169 0.45 18.74 -4.10
N TRP A 170 -0.29 19.46 -3.25
CA TRP A 170 0.16 20.66 -2.56
C TRP A 170 0.07 20.44 -1.06
N VAL A 171 0.80 21.22 -0.27
CA VAL A 171 0.81 21.09 1.19
C VAL A 171 0.73 22.46 1.86
N SER A 172 0.00 22.56 2.98
CA SER A 172 0.01 23.77 3.80
C SER A 172 1.39 23.99 4.43
N PRO A 173 1.79 25.24 4.71
CA PRO A 173 3.10 25.52 5.33
C PRO A 173 3.33 24.82 6.67
N ASP A 174 2.26 24.56 7.42
CA ASP A 174 2.28 23.87 8.72
C ASP A 174 2.13 22.34 8.60
N GLN A 175 2.00 21.79 7.38
CA GLN A 175 1.81 20.37 7.10
C GLN A 175 0.57 19.75 7.78
N SER A 176 -0.43 20.55 8.13
CA SER A 176 -1.69 20.04 8.69
C SER A 176 -2.67 19.54 7.63
N THR A 177 -2.51 20.01 6.38
CA THR A 177 -3.40 19.72 5.26
C THR A 177 -2.59 19.55 3.98
N VAL A 178 -2.88 18.50 3.23
CA VAL A 178 -2.50 18.43 1.82
C VAL A 178 -3.70 18.78 0.96
N TYR A 179 -3.43 19.35 -0.21
CA TYR A 179 -4.44 19.68 -1.19
C TYR A 179 -4.16 18.88 -2.46
N VAL A 180 -5.14 18.08 -2.85
CA VAL A 180 -5.11 17.35 -4.11
C VAL A 180 -5.85 18.15 -5.16
N VAL A 181 -5.11 18.66 -6.13
CA VAL A 181 -5.61 19.56 -7.17
C VAL A 181 -5.81 18.78 -8.46
N THR A 182 -7.04 18.75 -8.97
CA THR A 182 -7.41 18.12 -10.25
C THR A 182 -8.11 19.13 -11.15
N GLY A 183 -7.40 19.66 -12.14
CA GLY A 183 -7.92 20.74 -12.97
C GLY A 183 -8.22 21.99 -12.13
N GLN A 184 -9.51 22.33 -11.97
CA GLN A 184 -9.96 23.45 -11.13
C GLN A 184 -10.44 23.02 -9.73
N ARG A 185 -10.59 21.72 -9.48
CA ARG A 185 -11.08 21.18 -8.22
C ARG A 185 -9.93 21.01 -7.24
N VAL A 186 -10.17 21.36 -5.97
CA VAL A 186 -9.20 21.21 -4.89
C VAL A 186 -9.86 20.45 -3.74
N GLU A 187 -9.30 19.30 -3.41
CA GLU A 187 -9.72 18.49 -2.26
C GLU A 187 -8.72 18.67 -1.12
N PRO A 188 -9.12 19.19 0.05
CA PRO A 188 -8.27 19.26 1.24
C PRO A 188 -8.33 17.94 1.99
N TRP A 189 -7.19 17.26 2.11
CA TRP A 189 -7.06 16.03 2.89
C TRP A 189 -6.30 16.39 4.16
N ARG A 190 -6.89 16.09 5.31
CA ARG A 190 -6.39 16.57 6.59
C ARG A 190 -5.67 15.48 7.35
N ALA A 191 -4.68 15.88 8.14
CA ALA A 191 -4.12 15.00 9.14
C ALA A 191 -5.16 14.72 10.23
N PRO A 192 -5.31 13.46 10.68
CA PRO A 192 -6.19 13.15 11.81
C PRO A 192 -5.59 13.70 13.11
N THR A 193 -6.44 14.13 14.03
CA THR A 193 -6.03 14.67 15.35
C THR A 193 -5.70 13.57 16.37
N LYS A 194 -5.94 12.31 16.00
CA LYS A 194 -5.71 11.11 16.81
C LYS A 194 -5.13 10.00 15.95
N PHE A 195 -4.55 9.00 16.60
CA PHE A 195 -4.17 7.76 15.94
C PHE A 195 -5.37 7.13 15.24
N VAL A 196 -5.18 6.77 13.97
CA VAL A 196 -6.17 6.06 13.16
C VAL A 196 -5.77 4.59 13.12
N GLY A 197 -6.68 3.73 13.53
CA GLY A 197 -6.51 2.29 13.46
C GLY A 197 -7.86 1.61 13.59
N CYS A 198 -8.00 0.46 12.95
CA CYS A 198 -9.16 -0.39 13.13
C CYS A 198 -9.21 -0.91 14.57
N ALA A 199 -10.43 -1.02 15.10
CA ALA A 199 -10.70 -1.39 16.49
C ALA A 199 -11.09 -2.86 16.61
#